data_AF-A0A3B9L9U0-F1
#
_entry.id   AF-A0A3B9L9U0-F1
#
_cell.length_a   1.000
_cell.length_b   1.000
_cell.length_c   1.000
_cell.angle_alpha   90.00
_cell.angle_beta   90.00
_cell.angle_gamma   90.00
#
_symmetry.space_group_name_H-M   'P 1'
#
loop_
_entity.id
_entity.type
_entity.pdbx_description
1 polymer ?
#
loop_
_entity_poly.entity_id
_entity_poly.type
_entity_poly.pdbx_seq_one_letter_code
_entity_poly.pdbx_strand_id
1 'polypeptide(L)' 'TIKPERLHSVRSERRPDSFYASLDNCRNEIATAEKMMRNYNITWADSTSRSIEELSAIILQKIKKPNVERRSEPRPA' A
#
# COMPACT_ATOMS: atom_id res chain seq x y z
N THR A 1 -0.90 0.85 2.10
CA THR A 1 -0.63 1.58 3.34
C THR A 1 -1.90 1.64 4.17
N ILE A 2 -1.77 1.91 5.46
CA ILE A 2 -2.87 1.98 6.42
C ILE A 2 -2.70 3.26 7.25
N LYS A 3 -3.79 3.94 7.62
CA LYS A 3 -3.72 5.12 8.48
C LYS A 3 -3.18 4.73 9.87
N PRO A 4 -2.31 5.56 10.48
CA PRO A 4 -1.77 5.28 11.80
C PRO A 4 -2.84 5.06 12.88
N GLU A 5 -3.96 5.80 12.82
CA GLU A 5 -5.06 5.68 13.77
C GLU A 5 -5.76 4.34 13.67
N ARG A 6 -5.95 3.84 12.44
CA ARG A 6 -6.54 2.52 12.21
C ARG A 6 -5.59 1.41 12.64
N LEU A 7 -4.30 1.56 12.36
CA LEU A 7 -3.27 0.62 12.79
C LEU A 7 -3.19 0.54 14.32
N HIS A 8 -3.22 1.69 15.00
CA HIS A 8 -3.30 1.79 16.46
C HIS A 8 -4.50 1.01 17.00
N SER A 9 -5.71 1.26 16.49
CA SER A 9 -6.93 0.57 16.94
C SER A 9 -6.82 -0.96 16.80
N VAL A 10 -6.39 -1.46 15.64
CA VAL A 10 -6.21 -2.91 15.41
C VAL A 10 -5.15 -3.50 16.35
N ARG A 11 -4.05 -2.77 16.60
CA ARG A 11 -2.98 -3.25 17.49
C ARG A 11 -3.38 -3.20 18.97
N SER A 12 -4.15 -2.20 19.38
CA SER A 12 -4.71 -2.10 20.73
C SER A 12 -5.67 -3.25 21.03
N GLU A 13 -6.49 -3.67 20.06
CA GLU A 13 -7.34 -4.87 20.19
C GLU A 13 -6.53 -6.17 20.36
N ARG A 14 -5.36 -6.26 19.70
CA ARG A 14 -4.50 -7.45 19.75
C ARG A 14 -3.58 -7.48 20.98
N ARG A 15 -3.03 -6.32 21.36
CA ARG A 15 -2.07 -6.17 22.46
C ARG A 15 -2.10 -4.72 23.00
N PRO A 16 -3.03 -4.41 23.91
CA PRO A 16 -3.16 -3.07 24.48
C PRO A 16 -1.92 -2.66 25.30
N ASP A 17 -1.79 -1.36 25.57
CA ASP A 17 -0.75 -0.76 26.43
C ASP A 17 0.69 -1.11 26.08
N SER A 18 0.95 -1.41 24.80
CA SER A 18 2.26 -1.80 24.31
C SER A 18 2.85 -0.73 23.38
N PHE A 19 4.19 -0.66 23.33
CA PHE A 19 4.89 0.19 22.35
C PHE A 19 4.49 -0.15 20.91
N TYR A 20 4.25 -1.44 20.63
CA TYR A 20 3.73 -1.91 19.35
C TYR A 20 2.41 -1.23 18.98
N ALA A 21 1.49 -1.09 19.93
CA ALA A 21 0.23 -0.41 19.75
C ALA A 21 0.34 1.12 19.90
N SER A 22 1.47 1.72 20.27
CA SER A 22 1.57 3.19 20.42
C SER A 22 1.24 3.92 19.12
N LEU A 23 0.43 4.99 19.21
CA LEU A 23 0.09 5.83 18.06
C LEU A 23 1.33 6.49 17.45
N ASP A 24 2.29 6.90 18.29
CA ASP A 24 3.54 7.49 17.82
C ASP A 24 4.37 6.47 17.03
N ASN A 25 4.50 5.25 17.54
CA ASN A 25 5.15 4.15 16.82
C ASN A 25 4.45 3.85 15.48
N CYS A 26 3.12 3.79 15.48
CA CYS A 26 2.34 3.57 14.25
C CYS A 26 2.57 4.70 13.22
N ARG A 27 2.64 5.96 13.64
CA ARG A 27 2.92 7.10 12.75
C ARG A 27 4.31 7.01 12.14
N ASN A 28 5.31 6.70 12.96
CA ASN A 28 6.70 6.58 12.52
C ASN A 28 6.89 5.41 11.54
N GLU A 29 6.27 4.26 11.80
CA GLU A 29 6.31 3.09 10.91
C GLU A 29 5.67 3.40 9.54
N ILE A 30 4.49 4.02 9.53
CA ILE A 30 3.80 4.37 8.28
C ILE A 30 4.57 5.42 7.49
N ALA A 31 5.08 6.47 8.15
CA ALA A 31 5.90 7.49 7.48
C ALA A 31 7.17 6.88 6.87
N THR A 32 7.83 5.96 7.58
CA THR A 32 9.02 5.25 7.09
C THR A 32 8.68 4.37 5.89
N ALA A 33 7.58 3.63 5.95
CA ALA A 33 7.11 2.81 4.84
C ALA A 33 6.76 3.65 3.61
N GLU A 34 6.03 4.76 3.76
CA GLU A 34 5.68 5.65 2.65
C GLU A 34 6.90 6.29 2.02
N LYS A 35 7.87 6.73 2.84
CA LYS A 35 9.14 7.26 2.35
C LYS A 35 9.89 6.21 1.53
N MET A 36 9.97 4.97 2.00
CA MET A 36 10.60 3.88 1.25
C MET A 36 9.89 3.64 -0.08
N MET A 37 8.55 3.51 -0.07
CA MET A 37 7.80 3.24 -1.29
C MET A 37 7.93 4.37 -2.33
N ARG A 38 7.95 5.64 -1.88
CA ARG A 38 8.22 6.80 -2.74
C ARG A 38 9.63 6.74 -3.33
N ASN A 39 10.65 6.49 -2.51
CA ASN A 39 12.05 6.48 -2.93
C ASN A 39 12.33 5.39 -3.98
N TYR A 40 11.66 4.24 -3.89
CA TYR A 40 11.80 3.14 -4.84
C TYR A 40 10.78 3.19 -5.99
N ASN A 41 9.98 4.26 -6.10
CA ASN A 41 8.93 4.43 -7.10
C ASN A 41 7.98 3.22 -7.20
N ILE A 42 7.71 2.58 -6.07
CA ILE A 42 6.79 1.43 -5.97
C ILE A 42 5.38 2.00 -5.90
N THR A 43 4.42 1.45 -6.64
CA THR A 43 3.01 1.86 -6.49
C THR A 43 2.35 1.04 -5.37
N TRP A 44 1.79 1.72 -4.35
CA TRP A 44 1.01 1.07 -3.28
C TRP A 44 -0.47 1.46 -3.33
N ALA A 45 -1.30 0.77 -2.54
CA ALA A 45 -2.72 1.09 -2.35
C ALA A 45 -3.01 1.32 -0.86
N ASP A 46 -3.93 2.23 -0.53
CA ASP A 46 -4.44 2.39 0.84
C ASP A 46 -5.48 1.30 1.16
N SER A 47 -5.36 0.66 2.32
CA SER A 47 -6.23 -0.40 2.83
C SER A 47 -7.04 0.00 4.06
N THR A 48 -7.03 1.28 4.46
CA THR A 48 -7.67 1.75 5.70
C THR A 48 -9.18 1.65 5.66
N SER A 49 -9.77 2.03 4.52
CA SER A 49 -11.21 2.13 4.32
C SER A 49 -11.70 1.28 3.15
N ARG A 50 -10.88 0.32 2.70
CA ARG A 50 -11.20 -0.56 1.56
C ARG A 50 -11.43 -1.97 2.04
N SER A 51 -12.40 -2.64 1.45
CA SER A 51 -12.66 -4.06 1.69
C SER A 51 -11.59 -4.94 1.02
N ILE A 52 -11.55 -6.21 1.41
CA ILE A 52 -10.64 -7.20 0.82
C ILE A 52 -10.98 -7.42 -0.66
N GLU A 53 -12.28 -7.44 -1.00
CA GLU A 53 -12.80 -7.58 -2.34
C GLU A 53 -12.41 -6.38 -3.22
N GLU A 54 -12.51 -5.15 -2.68
CA GLU A 54 -12.11 -3.94 -3.39
C GLU A 54 -10.61 -3.92 -3.67
N LEU A 55 -9.77 -4.29 -2.69
CA LEU A 55 -8.32 -4.42 -2.89
C LEU A 55 -8.00 -5.49 -3.93
N SER A 56 -8.72 -6.61 -3.91
CA SER A 56 -8.56 -7.71 -4.89
C SER A 56 -8.87 -7.23 -6.31
N ALA A 57 -9.96 -6.49 -6.48
CA ALA A 57 -10.32 -5.89 -7.77
C ALA A 57 -9.24 -4.92 -8.28
N ILE A 58 -8.70 -4.06 -7.41
CA ILE A 58 -7.62 -3.13 -7.76
C ILE A 58 -6.36 -3.88 -8.20
N ILE A 59 -5.97 -4.93 -7.48
CA ILE A 59 -4.81 -5.76 -7.81
C ILE A 59 -5.01 -6.42 -9.18
N LEU A 60 -6.16 -7.06 -9.40
CA LEU A 60 -6.49 -7.69 -10.68
C LEU A 60 -6.51 -6.68 -11.83
N GLN A 61 -7.03 -5.48 -11.60
CA GLN A 61 -7.09 -4.42 -12.62
C GLN A 61 -5.69 -3.90 -12.99
N LYS A 62 -4.77 -3.80 -12.01
CA LYS A 62 -3.37 -3.43 -12.25
C LYS A 62 -2.60 -4.52 -13.00
N ILE A 63 -2.83 -5.80 -12.67
CA ILE A 63 -2.17 -6.93 -13.35
C ILE A 63 -2.72 -7.11 -14.77
N LYS A 64 -4.04 -6.98 -14.97
CA LYS A 64 -4.70 -7.12 -16.29
C LYS A 64 -4.42 -5.98 -17.26
N LYS A 65 -3.81 -4.89 -16.82
CA LYS A 65 -3.21 -3.88 -17.69
C LYS A 65 -1.70 -4.14 -17.80
N PRO A 66 -1.23 -5.19 -18.48
CA PRO A 66 0.19 -5.28 -18.81
C PRO A 66 0.46 -4.15 -19.80
N ASN A 67 1.23 -3.15 -19.38
CA ASN A 67 2.04 -2.23 -20.20
C ASN A 67 1.79 -2.34 -21.72
N VAL A 68 0.68 -1.80 -22.22
CA VAL A 68 0.33 -1.76 -23.66
C VAL A 68 1.07 -0.60 -24.32
N GLU A 69 2.39 -0.51 -24.09
CA GLU A 69 3.19 0.61 -24.60
C GLU A 69 4.63 0.22 -24.98
N ARG A 70 4.92 -1.08 -25.17
CA ARG A 70 6.22 -1.52 -25.72
C ARG A 70 6.11 -2.61 -26.78
N ARG A 71 5.46 -2.31 -27.91
CA ARG A 71 5.71 -2.94 -29.24
C ARG A 71 4.83 -2.29 -30.32
N SER A 72 5.26 -1.14 -30.82
CA SER A 72 4.83 -0.67 -32.14
C SER A 72 5.86 0.28 -32.74
N GLU A 73 6.94 -0.28 -33.28
CA GLU A 73 7.61 0.33 -34.43
C GLU A 73 7.92 -0.78 -35.44
N PRO A 74 7.43 -0.68 -36.69
CA PRO A 74 7.82 -1.57 -37.77
C PRO A 74 9.24 -1.19 -38.25
N ARG A 75 10.13 -2.17 -38.36
CA ARG A 75 11.42 -1.97 -39.05
C ARG A 75 11.15 -1.63 -40.52
N PRO A 76 11.69 -0.54 -41.07
CA PRO A 76 11.66 -0.31 -42.51
C PRO A 76 12.53 -1.36 -43.24
N ALA A 77 12.16 -1.60 -44.50
CA ALA A 77 12.56 -2.72 -45.37
C ALA A 77 14.07 -2.94 -45.53
#